data_AF-A0A0F9UKG1-F1
#
_entry.id   AF-A0A0F9UKG1-F1
#
_cell.length_a   1.000
_cell.length_b   1.000
_cell.length_c   1.000
_cell.angle_alpha   90.00
_cell.angle_beta   90.00
_cell.angle_gamma   90.00
#
_symmetry.space_group_name_H-M   'P 1'
#
loop_
_entity.id
_entity.type
_entity.pdbx_description
1 polymer ?
#
loop_
_entity_poly.entity_id
_entity_poly.type
_entity_poly.pdbx_seq_one_letter_code
_entity_poly.pdbx_strand_id
1 'polypeptide(L)'
;MTQRFTHDVGLFGGIETDSLKVAGASILPFLTGKSVFCDPANGSDLLSGRTLAQAMQTMPAAYALMTAGKNDFMFLVGNGQSSGAARLTENFAWNKHATHLIGIGAPTSFAGRARIAPTLATTAFANFVTVSVDGCIFSNIHAFQGFDTGTTAQICWTDTGRRNYYENCHLGGMGDAESAANADSRSLLLGGASGKGENTFVRCTIGLDTIQRSVVNANLEFQNGTPRNRFTECIFPVWGDAGQDQLVILVDGANAVDRYQFFERCLFYNVRHSGADQAAVATFTSAAANGDLIFKDCTRIRITDWGTDATSNAQIFVGGASAGSTNHAGDDVGRGIVAAAS
;
A
#
# COMPACT_ATOMS: atom_id res chain seq x y z
N MET A 1 48.53 45.12 -1.36
CA MET A 1 47.80 44.52 -0.25
C MET A 1 46.34 44.52 -0.66
N THR A 2 45.91 43.38 -1.19
CA THR A 2 44.72 43.25 -2.03
C THR A 2 43.77 42.34 -1.29
N GLN A 3 42.55 42.79 -1.01
CA GLN A 3 41.43 41.89 -0.75
C GLN A 3 40.15 42.54 -1.26
N ARG A 4 39.76 42.15 -2.47
CA ARG A 4 38.40 42.25 -2.98
C ARG A 4 37.58 41.19 -2.24
N PHE A 5 36.56 41.59 -1.50
CA PHE A 5 35.50 40.70 -1.08
C PHE A 5 34.57 40.45 -2.28
N THR A 6 34.69 39.29 -2.91
CA THR A 6 33.66 38.74 -3.79
C THR A 6 32.61 38.04 -2.93
N HIS A 7 31.38 38.54 -2.98
CA HIS A 7 30.20 37.83 -2.51
C HIS A 7 29.88 36.72 -3.52
N ASP A 8 30.26 35.49 -3.21
CA ASP A 8 29.66 34.28 -3.79
C ASP A 8 28.74 33.66 -2.73
N VAL A 9 27.44 33.94 -2.84
CA VAL A 9 26.40 33.20 -2.10
C VAL A 9 25.97 32.02 -2.97
N GLY A 10 26.84 31.02 -3.08
CA GLY A 10 26.50 29.72 -3.65
C GLY A 10 25.70 28.90 -2.64
N LEU A 11 24.38 29.10 -2.57
CA LEU A 11 23.51 28.46 -1.58
C LEU A 11 23.27 26.95 -1.80
N PHE A 12 23.86 26.33 -2.83
CA PHE A 12 23.64 24.90 -3.12
C PHE A 12 24.89 24.17 -3.64
N GLY A 13 26.08 24.59 -3.20
CA GLY A 13 27.32 23.85 -3.46
C GLY A 13 27.64 22.89 -2.32
N GLY A 14 27.31 21.60 -2.49
CA GLY A 14 27.97 20.53 -1.73
C GLY A 14 27.30 20.08 -0.43
N ILE A 15 26.02 19.69 -0.47
CA ILE A 15 25.53 18.70 0.51
C ILE A 15 25.91 17.33 -0.05
N GLU A 16 27.13 16.89 0.26
CA GLU A 16 27.45 15.46 0.19
C GLU A 16 26.57 14.77 1.22
N THR A 17 25.87 13.70 0.84
CA THR A 17 24.88 12.99 1.67
C THR A 17 25.46 12.42 2.97
N ASP A 18 26.79 12.46 3.14
CA ASP A 18 27.50 12.14 4.38
C ASP A 18 27.44 13.27 5.44
N SER A 19 26.94 14.45 5.05
CA SER A 19 26.94 15.68 5.86
C SER A 19 25.55 16.21 6.21
N LEU A 20 24.49 15.41 6.01
CA LEU A 20 23.19 15.69 6.63
C LEU A 20 23.23 15.39 8.15
N LYS A 21 24.14 16.06 8.85
CA LYS A 21 24.28 16.11 10.31
C LYS A 21 23.84 17.50 10.74
N VAL A 22 22.56 17.68 11.02
CA VAL A 22 22.14 18.87 11.78
C VAL A 22 22.60 18.65 13.22
N ALA A 23 23.57 19.46 13.67
CA ALA A 23 24.02 19.53 15.06
C ALA A 23 24.51 18.22 15.71
N GLY A 24 25.40 17.47 15.03
CA GLY A 24 26.17 16.39 15.69
C GLY A 24 25.37 15.15 16.14
N ALA A 25 24.06 15.11 15.87
CA ALA A 25 23.22 13.93 15.97
C ALA A 25 22.83 13.48 14.56
N SER A 26 22.92 12.18 14.27
CA SER A 26 22.27 11.60 13.10
C SER A 26 20.77 11.85 13.23
N ILE A 27 20.22 12.78 12.45
CA ILE A 27 18.78 13.10 12.47
C ILE A 27 17.90 11.98 11.87
N LEU A 28 18.53 10.91 11.40
CA LEU A 28 17.87 9.65 11.10
C LEU A 28 18.58 8.55 11.92
N PRO A 29 18.05 8.13 13.07
CA PRO A 29 18.61 7.01 13.83
C PRO A 29 18.53 5.64 13.10
N PHE A 30 18.18 5.65 11.80
CA PHE A 30 17.86 4.47 10.98
C PHE A 30 18.86 4.21 9.83
N LEU A 31 19.73 5.16 9.46
CA LEU A 31 20.64 5.00 8.30
C LEU A 31 21.94 4.27 8.68
N THR A 32 21.88 2.99 9.03
CA THR A 32 23.10 2.17 9.21
C THR A 32 23.62 1.57 7.90
N GLY A 33 22.76 1.47 6.88
CA GLY A 33 23.10 0.92 5.57
C GLY A 33 23.42 1.97 4.51
N LYS A 34 23.65 1.49 3.29
CA LYS A 34 23.94 2.33 2.13
C LYS A 34 22.72 3.17 1.75
N SER A 35 22.97 4.40 1.32
CA SER A 35 22.02 5.19 0.55
C SER A 35 22.22 4.91 -0.95
N VAL A 36 21.14 4.57 -1.65
CA VAL A 36 21.12 4.35 -3.09
C VAL A 36 20.03 5.21 -3.72
N PHE A 37 20.39 6.07 -4.66
CA PHE A 37 19.46 6.97 -5.33
C PHE A 37 19.01 6.40 -6.68
N CYS A 38 17.71 6.48 -6.95
CA CYS A 38 17.08 6.15 -8.22
C CYS A 38 16.34 7.38 -8.74
N ASP A 39 16.78 7.94 -9.87
CA ASP A 39 16.11 9.04 -10.58
C ASP A 39 15.75 8.55 -12.00
N PRO A 40 14.50 8.10 -12.20
CA PRO A 40 14.05 7.63 -13.51
C PRO A 40 14.08 8.68 -14.63
N ALA A 41 14.07 9.97 -14.29
CA ALA A 41 14.06 11.03 -15.28
C ALA A 41 15.47 11.43 -15.73
N ASN A 42 16.42 11.53 -14.80
CA ASN A 42 17.75 12.11 -15.07
C ASN A 42 18.93 11.17 -14.76
N GLY A 43 18.67 10.01 -14.16
CA GLY A 43 19.71 9.05 -13.77
C GLY A 43 20.30 8.27 -14.95
N SER A 44 21.31 7.46 -14.65
CA SER A 44 21.90 6.49 -15.58
C SER A 44 22.37 5.25 -14.83
N ASP A 45 22.07 4.07 -15.38
CA ASP A 45 22.44 2.78 -14.76
C ASP A 45 23.95 2.48 -14.85
N LEU A 46 24.72 3.37 -15.49
CA LEU A 46 26.19 3.33 -15.50
C LEU A 46 26.82 4.10 -14.32
N LEU A 47 26.00 4.78 -13.51
CA LEU A 47 26.47 5.59 -12.38
C LEU A 47 26.57 4.77 -11.09
N SER A 48 27.07 5.39 -10.02
CA SER A 48 27.34 4.70 -8.75
C SER A 48 26.09 4.47 -7.90
N GLY A 49 25.02 5.23 -8.13
CA GLY A 49 23.84 5.31 -7.28
C GLY A 49 24.07 5.95 -5.90
N ARG A 50 25.29 6.44 -5.59
CA ARG A 50 25.66 6.85 -4.21
C ARG A 50 25.26 8.26 -3.83
N THR A 51 24.98 9.11 -4.81
CA THR A 51 24.53 10.48 -4.62
C THR A 51 23.40 10.77 -5.60
N LEU A 52 22.65 11.85 -5.36
CA LEU A 52 21.58 12.26 -6.27
C LEU A 52 22.10 12.59 -7.68
N ALA A 53 23.28 13.22 -7.79
CA ALA A 53 23.93 13.51 -9.06
C ALA A 53 24.46 12.26 -9.79
N GLN A 54 24.59 11.12 -9.07
CA GLN A 54 25.01 9.84 -9.60
C GLN A 54 23.90 8.78 -9.49
N ALA A 55 22.63 9.19 -9.49
CA ALA A 55 21.51 8.29 -9.32
C ALA A 55 21.41 7.26 -10.44
N MET A 56 21.02 6.04 -10.07
CA MET A 56 20.63 5.01 -11.03
C MET A 56 19.36 5.45 -11.77
N GLN A 57 19.21 5.07 -13.03
CA GLN A 57 18.00 5.38 -13.78
C GLN A 57 16.86 4.44 -13.41
N THR A 58 17.15 3.15 -13.23
CA THR A 58 16.13 2.14 -13.02
C THR A 58 16.12 1.61 -11.59
N MET A 59 14.93 1.23 -11.12
CA MET A 59 14.77 0.58 -9.82
C MET A 59 15.53 -0.75 -9.73
N PRO A 60 15.52 -1.64 -10.75
CA PRO A 60 16.37 -2.82 -10.76
C PRO A 60 17.87 -2.53 -10.56
N ALA A 61 18.42 -1.52 -11.24
CA ALA A 61 19.83 -1.16 -11.08
C ALA A 61 20.12 -0.61 -9.67
N ALA A 62 19.26 0.26 -9.14
CA ALA A 62 19.38 0.74 -7.76
C ALA A 62 19.31 -0.41 -6.75
N TYR A 63 18.34 -1.31 -6.92
CA TYR A 63 18.13 -2.44 -6.01
C TYR A 63 19.30 -3.42 -6.02
N ALA A 64 19.96 -3.60 -7.17
CA ALA A 64 21.15 -4.45 -7.30
C ALA A 64 22.30 -3.99 -6.38
N LEU A 65 22.41 -2.68 -6.08
CA LEU A 65 23.43 -2.13 -5.19
C LEU A 65 23.17 -2.35 -3.69
N MET A 66 21.93 -2.70 -3.35
CA MET A 66 21.50 -2.95 -1.98
C MET A 66 21.89 -4.35 -1.52
N THR A 67 22.06 -4.52 -0.22
CA THR A 67 22.50 -5.75 0.42
C THR A 67 21.49 -6.14 1.49
N ALA A 68 21.02 -7.39 1.44
CA ALA A 68 20.09 -7.91 2.45
C ALA A 68 20.70 -7.85 3.86
N GLY A 69 19.89 -7.52 4.86
CA GLY A 69 20.30 -7.49 6.26
C GLY A 69 21.14 -6.29 6.66
N LYS A 70 21.27 -5.28 5.79
CA LYS A 70 22.16 -4.11 6.03
C LYS A 70 21.42 -2.81 6.32
N ASN A 71 20.09 -2.80 6.31
CA ASN A 71 19.27 -1.58 6.39
C ASN A 71 19.67 -0.59 5.29
N ASP A 72 19.88 -1.08 4.07
CA ASP A 72 20.15 -0.22 2.91
C ASP A 72 18.85 0.49 2.50
N PHE A 73 18.96 1.76 2.06
CA PHE A 73 17.85 2.60 1.63
C PHE A 73 17.95 2.89 0.13
N MET A 74 16.88 2.62 -0.60
CA MET A 74 16.65 3.17 -1.93
C MET A 74 15.82 4.43 -1.81
N PHE A 75 16.31 5.53 -2.37
CA PHE A 75 15.60 6.78 -2.52
C PHE A 75 15.09 6.92 -3.95
N LEU A 76 13.78 6.80 -4.14
CA LEU A 76 13.13 6.94 -5.44
C LEU A 76 12.72 8.39 -5.67
N VAL A 77 13.36 9.06 -6.61
CA VAL A 77 13.17 10.48 -6.91
C VAL A 77 11.98 10.66 -7.85
N GLY A 78 10.99 11.43 -7.41
CA GLY A 78 9.92 11.93 -8.25
C GLY A 78 10.22 13.33 -8.76
N ASN A 79 10.05 13.57 -10.07
CA ASN A 79 10.22 14.89 -10.69
C ASN A 79 8.90 15.71 -10.76
N GLY A 80 7.86 15.29 -10.04
CA GLY A 80 6.53 15.91 -10.07
C GLY A 80 5.67 15.52 -11.28
N GLN A 81 6.23 14.85 -12.29
CA GLN A 81 5.55 14.48 -13.53
C GLN A 81 5.39 12.97 -13.69
N SER A 82 4.53 12.57 -14.63
CA SER A 82 4.33 11.16 -14.96
C SER A 82 5.52 10.53 -15.69
N SER A 83 6.33 11.35 -16.35
CA SER A 83 7.56 10.98 -17.07
C SER A 83 8.67 10.52 -16.13
N GLY A 84 8.72 11.03 -14.88
CA GLY A 84 9.71 10.62 -13.88
C GLY A 84 9.30 9.41 -13.03
N ALA A 85 8.36 8.60 -13.50
CA ALA A 85 8.02 7.35 -12.81
C ALA A 85 9.07 6.28 -13.11
N ALA A 86 9.43 5.48 -12.11
CA ALA A 86 10.20 4.26 -12.31
C ALA A 86 9.36 3.28 -13.12
N ARG A 87 9.81 3.00 -14.34
CA ARG A 87 9.09 2.12 -15.27
C ARG A 87 9.58 0.69 -15.16
N LEU A 88 8.65 -0.23 -14.92
CA LEU A 88 8.93 -1.66 -14.85
C LEU A 88 8.38 -2.36 -16.10
N THR A 89 9.17 -3.28 -16.65
CA THR A 89 8.82 -4.13 -17.79
C THR A 89 8.41 -5.55 -17.38
N GLU A 90 8.55 -5.88 -16.10
CA GLU A 90 8.25 -7.19 -15.51
C GLU A 90 7.96 -7.04 -14.01
N ASN A 91 7.52 -8.13 -13.37
CA ASN A 91 7.31 -8.18 -11.92
C ASN A 91 8.60 -7.79 -11.18
N PHE A 92 8.51 -6.81 -10.28
CA PHE A 92 9.63 -6.43 -9.44
C PHE A 92 9.63 -7.19 -8.11
N ALA A 93 10.60 -8.09 -7.96
CA ALA A 93 10.78 -8.88 -6.74
C ALA A 93 11.65 -8.15 -5.70
N TRP A 94 11.03 -7.66 -4.64
CA TRP A 94 11.70 -7.20 -3.43
C TRP A 94 11.97 -8.40 -2.50
N ASN A 95 13.19 -8.95 -2.62
CA ASN A 95 13.64 -10.19 -1.99
C ASN A 95 14.89 -10.05 -1.08
N LYS A 96 15.21 -8.84 -0.60
CA LYS A 96 16.30 -8.55 0.34
C LYS A 96 15.72 -8.03 1.66
N HIS A 97 15.74 -8.85 2.70
CA HIS A 97 15.24 -8.45 4.03
C HIS A 97 16.00 -7.25 4.58
N ALA A 98 15.37 -6.47 5.46
CA ALA A 98 15.95 -5.25 6.05
C ALA A 98 16.60 -4.34 5.00
N THR A 99 15.83 -4.06 3.94
CA THR A 99 16.11 -3.02 2.97
C THR A 99 14.86 -2.17 2.78
N HIS A 100 15.03 -0.91 2.43
CA HIS A 100 13.97 0.09 2.50
C HIS A 100 13.83 0.88 1.20
N LEU A 101 12.63 1.35 0.91
CA LEU A 101 12.31 2.20 -0.24
C LEU A 101 11.60 3.46 0.24
N ILE A 102 12.19 4.62 -0.02
CA ILE A 102 11.69 5.92 0.39
C ILE A 102 11.50 6.79 -0.85
N GLY A 103 10.29 7.28 -1.06
CA GLY A 103 10.01 8.23 -2.13
C GLY A 103 10.45 9.65 -1.76
N ILE A 104 11.20 10.29 -2.66
CA ILE A 104 11.53 11.71 -2.61
C ILE A 104 10.54 12.45 -3.52
N GLY A 105 9.60 13.16 -2.92
CA GLY A 105 8.57 13.93 -3.59
C GLY A 105 7.57 14.49 -2.58
N ALA A 106 6.65 15.34 -3.03
CA ALA A 106 5.59 15.86 -2.16
C ALA A 106 4.80 14.69 -1.52
N PRO A 107 4.62 14.67 -0.18
CA PRO A 107 3.98 13.58 0.51
C PRO A 107 2.45 13.67 0.42
N THR A 108 1.94 13.42 -0.77
CA THR A 108 0.49 13.39 -1.04
C THR A 108 -0.04 11.97 -0.86
N SER A 109 -1.22 11.83 -0.26
CA SER A 109 -1.87 10.53 -0.04
C SER A 109 -2.39 9.89 -1.33
N PHE A 110 -2.59 10.68 -2.39
CA PHE A 110 -3.02 10.23 -3.70
C PHE A 110 -2.02 10.62 -4.77
N ALA A 111 -1.88 9.73 -5.75
CA ALA A 111 -1.14 9.98 -6.99
C ALA A 111 0.28 10.54 -6.81
N GLY A 112 0.98 10.11 -5.75
CA GLY A 112 2.36 10.49 -5.44
C GLY A 112 3.29 10.31 -6.63
N ARG A 113 4.38 11.10 -6.65
CA ARG A 113 5.27 11.22 -7.83
C ARG A 113 6.60 10.49 -7.70
N ALA A 114 6.98 10.04 -6.52
CA ALA A 114 7.90 8.92 -6.38
C ALA A 114 7.14 7.63 -6.76
N ARG A 115 6.93 7.46 -8.07
CA ARG A 115 5.95 6.53 -8.62
C ARG A 115 6.64 5.36 -9.30
N ILE A 116 6.09 4.17 -9.09
CA ILE A 116 6.38 2.94 -9.80
C ILE A 116 5.18 2.67 -10.72
N ALA A 117 5.43 2.47 -12.01
CA ALA A 117 4.38 2.21 -13.00
C ALA A 117 4.90 1.28 -14.10
N PRO A 118 4.04 0.53 -14.80
CA PRO A 118 4.49 -0.24 -15.95
C PRO A 118 4.92 0.70 -17.10
N THR A 119 5.78 0.21 -17.98
CA THR A 119 5.95 0.77 -19.32
C THR A 119 4.68 0.55 -20.14
N LEU A 120 4.25 1.56 -20.91
CA LEU A 120 3.00 1.52 -21.68
C LEU A 120 2.93 0.31 -22.65
N ALA A 121 4.05 0.02 -23.33
CA ALA A 121 4.14 -1.07 -24.31
C ALA A 121 4.31 -2.48 -23.72
N THR A 122 4.30 -2.63 -22.39
CA THR A 122 4.52 -3.92 -21.75
C THR A 122 3.22 -4.71 -21.61
N THR A 123 3.26 -5.97 -22.03
CA THR A 123 2.20 -6.93 -21.72
C THR A 123 1.99 -6.99 -20.22
N ALA A 124 0.75 -6.84 -19.80
CA ALA A 124 0.38 -6.93 -18.40
C ALA A 124 0.85 -8.24 -17.75
N PHE A 125 1.22 -8.14 -16.47
CA PHE A 125 1.69 -9.27 -15.68
C PHE A 125 0.97 -9.32 -14.32
N ALA A 126 0.77 -10.55 -13.82
CA ALA A 126 -0.13 -10.82 -12.71
C ALA A 126 0.26 -10.10 -11.41
N ASN A 127 1.55 -10.09 -11.03
CA ASN A 127 2.01 -9.39 -9.82
C ASN A 127 2.95 -8.25 -10.20
N PHE A 128 2.63 -7.01 -9.80
CA PHE A 128 3.43 -5.85 -10.18
C PHE A 128 4.68 -5.68 -9.31
N VAL A 129 4.51 -5.64 -7.99
CA VAL A 129 5.61 -5.69 -7.02
C VAL A 129 5.36 -6.80 -6.01
N THR A 130 6.36 -7.65 -5.79
CA THR A 130 6.29 -8.74 -4.80
C THR A 130 7.33 -8.54 -3.71
N VAL A 131 6.89 -8.32 -2.47
CA VAL A 131 7.73 -8.31 -1.27
C VAL A 131 7.67 -9.70 -0.63
N SER A 132 8.81 -10.39 -0.59
CA SER A 132 8.90 -11.78 -0.08
C SER A 132 9.79 -11.94 1.14
N VAL A 133 10.11 -10.82 1.77
CA VAL A 133 11.09 -10.71 2.85
C VAL A 133 10.62 -9.80 3.97
N ASP A 134 11.39 -9.81 5.05
CA ASP A 134 10.96 -9.29 6.34
C ASP A 134 11.67 -7.97 6.69
N GLY A 135 11.04 -7.20 7.57
CA GLY A 135 11.66 -6.02 8.21
C GLY A 135 11.97 -4.88 7.24
N CYS A 136 11.22 -4.76 6.15
CA CYS A 136 11.38 -3.71 5.16
C CYS A 136 10.54 -2.48 5.54
N ILE A 137 10.94 -1.31 5.02
CA ILE A 137 10.20 -0.06 5.18
C ILE A 137 9.92 0.47 3.77
N PHE A 138 8.66 0.79 3.50
CA PHE A 138 8.24 1.44 2.27
C PHE A 138 7.53 2.73 2.66
N SER A 139 7.99 3.87 2.15
CA SER A 139 7.40 5.15 2.53
C SER A 139 7.31 6.11 1.36
N ASN A 140 6.20 6.86 1.31
CA ASN A 140 6.00 7.95 0.38
C ASN A 140 6.11 7.55 -1.10
N ILE A 141 5.67 6.33 -1.44
CA ILE A 141 5.67 5.81 -2.81
C ILE A 141 4.26 5.67 -3.36
N HIS A 142 4.16 5.68 -4.67
CA HIS A 142 2.93 5.32 -5.37
C HIS A 142 3.23 4.17 -6.33
N ALA A 143 2.63 3.00 -6.11
CA ALA A 143 2.59 1.94 -7.09
C ALA A 143 1.28 2.08 -7.89
N PHE A 144 1.39 2.35 -9.19
CA PHE A 144 0.25 2.45 -10.10
C PHE A 144 0.31 1.33 -11.13
N GLN A 145 -0.55 0.32 -11.00
CA GLN A 145 -0.64 -0.80 -11.92
C GLN A 145 -1.75 -0.52 -12.94
N GLY A 146 -1.48 0.34 -13.92
CA GLY A 146 -2.36 0.55 -15.07
C GLY A 146 -1.59 0.31 -16.36
N PHE A 147 -2.03 -0.67 -17.14
CA PHE A 147 -1.43 -1.06 -18.41
C PHE A 147 -2.24 -0.49 -19.59
N ASP A 148 -1.63 -0.43 -20.78
CA ASP A 148 -2.38 -0.08 -22.01
C ASP A 148 -3.42 -1.17 -22.36
N THR A 149 -3.16 -2.42 -21.98
CA THR A 149 -4.11 -3.53 -22.04
C THR A 149 -3.86 -4.44 -20.85
N GLY A 150 -4.86 -4.56 -19.97
CA GLY A 150 -4.79 -5.40 -18.79
C GLY A 150 -4.78 -6.89 -19.09
N THR A 151 -4.64 -7.70 -18.03
CA THR A 151 -4.77 -9.16 -18.05
C THR A 151 -5.62 -9.62 -16.86
N THR A 152 -5.99 -10.89 -16.86
CA THR A 152 -6.60 -11.58 -15.72
C THR A 152 -5.68 -11.55 -14.49
N ALA A 153 -6.26 -11.43 -13.29
CA ALA A 153 -5.62 -11.56 -11.98
C ALA A 153 -4.43 -10.62 -11.71
N GLN A 154 -4.66 -9.31 -11.84
CA GLN A 154 -3.62 -8.30 -11.60
C GLN A 154 -3.59 -7.82 -10.16
N ILE A 155 -2.43 -7.97 -9.51
CA ILE A 155 -2.18 -7.55 -8.13
C ILE A 155 -1.04 -6.52 -8.13
N CYS A 156 -1.33 -5.31 -7.63
CA CYS A 156 -0.36 -4.21 -7.66
C CYS A 156 0.78 -4.41 -6.65
N TRP A 157 0.45 -4.87 -5.45
CA TRP A 157 1.42 -5.10 -4.39
C TRP A 157 1.10 -6.39 -3.65
N THR A 158 2.05 -7.31 -3.63
CA THR A 158 1.94 -8.58 -2.91
C THR A 158 2.97 -8.59 -1.80
N ASP A 159 2.53 -8.64 -0.54
CA ASP A 159 3.42 -8.82 0.61
C ASP A 159 3.21 -10.21 1.22
N THR A 160 4.22 -11.05 1.01
CA THR A 160 4.32 -12.40 1.57
C THR A 160 5.38 -12.48 2.67
N GLY A 161 5.93 -11.34 3.10
CA GLY A 161 6.87 -11.20 4.20
C GLY A 161 6.21 -10.97 5.55
N ARG A 162 7.01 -10.60 6.55
CA ARG A 162 6.52 -10.22 7.88
C ARG A 162 7.22 -8.99 8.44
N ARG A 163 6.52 -8.27 9.30
CA ARG A 163 7.03 -7.08 10.02
C ARG A 163 7.52 -5.99 9.07
N ASN A 164 6.86 -5.87 7.92
CA ASN A 164 7.08 -4.78 6.99
C ASN A 164 6.24 -3.58 7.42
N TYR A 165 6.80 -2.38 7.21
CA TYR A 165 6.17 -1.12 7.56
C TYR A 165 5.93 -0.29 6.30
N TYR A 166 4.74 0.26 6.19
CA TYR A 166 4.28 1.06 5.07
C TYR A 166 3.73 2.38 5.57
N GLU A 167 4.23 3.50 5.05
CA GLU A 167 3.74 4.83 5.44
C GLU A 167 3.55 5.74 4.23
N ASN A 168 2.36 6.35 4.14
CA ASN A 168 2.03 7.25 3.03
C ASN A 168 2.28 6.59 1.66
N CYS A 169 1.96 5.29 1.54
CA CYS A 169 2.03 4.57 0.28
C CYS A 169 0.67 4.62 -0.41
N HIS A 170 0.65 4.94 -1.70
CA HIS A 170 -0.52 4.73 -2.55
C HIS A 170 -0.33 3.45 -3.35
N LEU A 171 -1.12 2.43 -3.08
CA LEU A 171 -1.12 1.15 -3.79
C LEU A 171 -2.37 1.11 -4.67
N GLY A 172 -2.22 1.55 -5.91
CA GLY A 172 -3.30 1.71 -6.88
C GLY A 172 -3.30 0.60 -7.93
N GLY A 173 -3.90 -0.53 -7.59
CA GLY A 173 -4.13 -1.64 -8.54
C GLY A 173 -5.40 -1.44 -9.36
N MET A 174 -5.55 -2.26 -10.41
CA MET A 174 -6.67 -2.18 -11.36
C MET A 174 -6.73 -0.82 -12.08
N GLY A 175 -5.59 -0.34 -12.54
CA GLY A 175 -5.45 0.96 -13.21
C GLY A 175 -5.89 0.97 -14.68
N ASP A 176 -6.50 -0.10 -15.16
CA ASP A 176 -7.07 -0.26 -16.50
C ASP A 176 -8.41 -1.02 -16.47
N ALA A 177 -9.20 -0.92 -17.54
CA ALA A 177 -10.57 -1.43 -17.56
C ALA A 177 -10.63 -2.96 -17.52
N GLU A 178 -9.73 -3.65 -18.23
CA GLU A 178 -9.68 -5.11 -18.30
C GLU A 178 -9.34 -5.73 -16.94
N SER A 179 -8.36 -5.18 -16.24
CA SER A 179 -8.01 -5.64 -14.88
C SER A 179 -9.12 -5.33 -13.86
N ALA A 180 -9.80 -4.18 -13.98
CA ALA A 180 -10.93 -3.81 -13.14
C ALA A 180 -12.21 -4.65 -13.40
N ALA A 181 -12.29 -5.31 -14.55
CA ALA A 181 -13.33 -6.27 -14.91
C ALA A 181 -12.96 -7.72 -14.54
N ASN A 182 -11.89 -7.94 -13.77
CA ASN A 182 -11.46 -9.27 -13.34
C ASN A 182 -11.59 -9.49 -11.82
N ALA A 183 -12.20 -10.61 -11.43
CA ALA A 183 -12.52 -10.92 -10.03
C ALA A 183 -11.29 -11.27 -9.17
N ASP A 184 -10.15 -11.56 -9.79
CA ASP A 184 -8.90 -11.93 -9.09
C ASP A 184 -7.92 -10.74 -8.96
N SER A 185 -8.29 -9.56 -9.44
CA SER A 185 -7.43 -8.38 -9.36
C SER A 185 -7.47 -7.69 -8.00
N ARG A 186 -6.32 -7.20 -7.52
CA ARG A 186 -6.16 -6.57 -6.18
C ARG A 186 -5.25 -5.35 -6.24
N SER A 187 -5.43 -4.43 -5.28
CA SER A 187 -4.42 -3.40 -5.02
C SER A 187 -3.33 -3.90 -4.06
N LEU A 188 -3.72 -4.66 -3.04
CA LEU A 188 -2.82 -5.23 -2.04
C LEU A 188 -3.26 -6.65 -1.71
N LEU A 189 -2.32 -7.60 -1.81
CA LEU A 189 -2.49 -8.95 -1.28
C LEU A 189 -1.52 -9.18 -0.13
N LEU A 190 -2.06 -9.60 1.02
CA LEU A 190 -1.31 -9.98 2.21
C LEU A 190 -1.47 -11.48 2.46
N GLY A 191 -0.37 -12.20 2.40
CA GLY A 191 -0.39 -13.64 2.63
C GLY A 191 0.82 -14.29 2.00
N GLY A 192 1.47 -15.18 2.73
CA GLY A 192 2.62 -15.93 2.26
C GLY A 192 2.57 -17.35 2.78
N ALA A 193 3.47 -18.20 2.29
CA ALA A 193 3.62 -19.54 2.85
C ALA A 193 3.89 -19.46 4.37
N SER A 194 3.09 -20.20 5.14
CA SER A 194 3.22 -20.38 6.59
C SER A 194 2.83 -19.17 7.47
N GLY A 195 1.68 -18.53 7.22
CA GLY A 195 1.08 -17.60 8.20
C GLY A 195 1.93 -16.37 8.51
N LYS A 196 2.53 -15.77 7.48
CA LYS A 196 3.33 -14.55 7.60
C LYS A 196 2.43 -13.32 7.62
N GLY A 197 2.80 -12.29 8.37
CA GLY A 197 2.02 -11.07 8.60
C GLY A 197 2.72 -10.14 9.60
N GLU A 198 1.97 -9.55 10.53
CA GLU A 198 2.47 -8.52 11.47
C GLU A 198 2.95 -7.25 10.74
N ASN A 199 2.38 -6.97 9.56
CA ASN A 199 2.71 -5.78 8.78
C ASN A 199 1.90 -4.59 9.26
N THR A 200 2.48 -3.38 9.17
CA THR A 200 1.84 -2.14 9.62
C THR A 200 1.76 -1.15 8.47
N PHE A 201 0.57 -0.59 8.26
CA PHE A 201 0.25 0.40 7.25
C PHE A 201 -0.27 1.67 7.94
N VAL A 202 0.34 2.80 7.67
CA VAL A 202 -0.01 4.09 8.28
C VAL A 202 -0.23 5.15 7.21
N ARG A 203 -1.41 5.78 7.20
CA ARG A 203 -1.75 6.82 6.22
C ARG A 203 -1.58 6.40 4.77
N CYS A 204 -1.76 5.11 4.49
CA CYS A 204 -1.70 4.58 3.13
C CYS A 204 -3.04 4.74 2.42
N THR A 205 -3.00 4.84 1.10
CA THR A 205 -4.17 4.72 0.23
C THR A 205 -4.08 3.39 -0.50
N ILE A 206 -5.11 2.54 -0.41
CA ILE A 206 -5.11 1.21 -1.01
C ILE A 206 -6.37 1.09 -1.87
N GLY A 207 -6.21 1.11 -3.19
CA GLY A 207 -7.30 1.19 -4.15
C GLY A 207 -7.14 2.32 -5.16
N LEU A 208 -8.11 2.44 -6.05
CA LEU A 208 -8.24 3.52 -7.04
C LEU A 208 -9.71 3.95 -7.14
N ASP A 209 -9.93 5.21 -7.49
CA ASP A 209 -11.23 5.82 -7.78
C ASP A 209 -11.39 6.34 -9.21
N THR A 210 -10.40 6.07 -10.07
CA THR A 210 -10.37 6.55 -11.46
C THR A 210 -10.84 5.54 -12.48
N ILE A 211 -11.02 4.28 -12.08
CA ILE A 211 -11.45 3.17 -12.94
C ILE A 211 -12.63 2.47 -12.28
N GLN A 212 -13.76 2.39 -12.99
CA GLN A 212 -14.96 1.70 -12.54
C GLN A 212 -14.74 0.19 -12.54
N ARG A 213 -15.24 -0.49 -11.52
CA ARG A 213 -15.19 -1.95 -11.38
C ARG A 213 -16.55 -2.56 -11.71
N SER A 214 -16.55 -3.63 -12.50
CA SER A 214 -17.78 -4.32 -12.94
C SER A 214 -17.92 -5.75 -12.41
N VAL A 215 -17.01 -6.19 -11.56
CA VAL A 215 -16.99 -7.54 -10.97
C VAL A 215 -16.53 -7.52 -9.52
N VAL A 216 -16.70 -8.65 -8.82
CA VAL A 216 -16.30 -8.87 -7.42
C VAL A 216 -14.76 -8.96 -7.30
N ASN A 217 -14.10 -7.82 -7.30
CA ASN A 217 -12.69 -7.68 -6.93
C ASN A 217 -12.53 -6.87 -5.65
N ALA A 218 -11.31 -6.80 -5.10
CA ALA A 218 -11.06 -6.18 -3.81
C ALA A 218 -9.85 -5.22 -3.83
N ASN A 219 -9.85 -4.21 -2.95
CA ASN A 219 -8.65 -3.40 -2.72
C ASN A 219 -7.59 -4.23 -1.99
N LEU A 220 -8.00 -4.88 -0.91
CA LEU A 220 -7.15 -5.63 0.00
C LEU A 220 -7.63 -7.08 0.06
N GLU A 221 -6.70 -8.01 -0.05
CA GLU A 221 -6.95 -9.42 0.19
C GLU A 221 -6.04 -9.97 1.29
N PHE A 222 -6.62 -10.83 2.14
CA PHE A 222 -5.90 -11.65 3.11
C PHE A 222 -5.98 -13.13 2.74
N GLN A 223 -4.84 -13.81 2.78
CA GLN A 223 -4.74 -15.25 2.51
C GLN A 223 -3.72 -15.94 3.43
N ASN A 224 -3.79 -17.28 3.46
CA ASN A 224 -2.74 -18.17 3.98
C ASN A 224 -2.36 -17.93 5.46
N GLY A 225 -3.35 -17.64 6.29
CA GLY A 225 -3.25 -17.56 7.74
C GLY A 225 -2.49 -16.33 8.20
N THR A 226 -2.60 -15.23 7.47
CA THR A 226 -1.82 -14.01 7.75
C THR A 226 -2.24 -13.40 9.09
N PRO A 227 -1.34 -13.25 10.07
CA PRO A 227 -1.71 -12.76 11.39
C PRO A 227 -1.45 -11.26 11.58
N ARG A 228 -2.31 -10.59 12.35
CA ARG A 228 -2.00 -9.35 13.08
C ARG A 228 -1.49 -8.19 12.21
N ASN A 229 -2.02 -8.02 11.01
CA ASN A 229 -1.73 -6.82 10.24
C ASN A 229 -2.52 -5.64 10.80
N ARG A 230 -1.93 -4.44 10.75
CA ARG A 230 -2.54 -3.21 11.25
C ARG A 230 -2.58 -2.12 10.19
N PHE A 231 -3.73 -1.50 10.03
CA PHE A 231 -3.97 -0.35 9.17
C PHE A 231 -4.42 0.82 10.06
N THR A 232 -3.75 1.96 9.96
CA THR A 232 -4.04 3.13 10.78
C THR A 232 -4.12 4.36 9.90
N GLU A 233 -5.24 5.08 9.94
CA GLU A 233 -5.47 6.30 9.13
C GLU A 233 -5.37 6.05 7.62
N CYS A 234 -5.58 4.81 7.18
CA CYS A 234 -5.58 4.45 5.76
C CYS A 234 -6.90 4.79 5.07
N ILE A 235 -6.83 5.04 3.76
CA ILE A 235 -7.98 5.29 2.90
C ILE A 235 -8.12 4.15 1.90
N PHE A 236 -9.34 3.64 1.74
CA PHE A 236 -9.68 2.59 0.79
C PHE A 236 -10.74 3.11 -0.19
N PRO A 237 -10.32 3.75 -1.29
CA PRO A 237 -11.23 4.23 -2.31
C PRO A 237 -11.65 3.09 -3.26
N VAL A 238 -12.92 3.09 -3.66
CA VAL A 238 -13.47 2.18 -4.66
C VAL A 238 -14.39 2.98 -5.60
N TRP A 239 -14.35 2.67 -6.90
CA TRP A 239 -15.41 3.08 -7.83
C TRP A 239 -16.16 1.83 -8.30
N GLY A 240 -17.24 1.49 -7.59
CA GLY A 240 -18.11 0.36 -7.94
C GLY A 240 -19.16 0.71 -8.98
N ASP A 241 -19.56 -0.27 -9.79
CA ASP A 241 -20.78 -0.27 -10.58
C ASP A 241 -21.99 -0.83 -9.80
N ALA A 242 -23.20 -0.47 -10.20
CA ALA A 242 -24.44 -0.89 -9.59
C ALA A 242 -24.71 -2.39 -9.70
N GLY A 243 -25.13 -3.00 -8.58
CA GLY A 243 -25.59 -4.40 -8.55
C GLY A 243 -24.47 -5.44 -8.66
N GLN A 244 -23.22 -5.03 -8.46
CA GLN A 244 -22.06 -5.92 -8.39
C GLN A 244 -21.46 -5.81 -6.99
N ASP A 245 -21.15 -6.95 -6.38
CA ASP A 245 -20.64 -7.00 -5.00
C ASP A 245 -19.13 -6.69 -4.95
N GLN A 246 -18.69 -5.55 -5.52
CA GLN A 246 -17.27 -5.18 -5.38
C GLN A 246 -16.93 -5.02 -3.91
N LEU A 247 -15.69 -5.36 -3.56
CA LEU A 247 -15.26 -5.44 -2.17
C LEU A 247 -14.19 -4.39 -1.89
N VAL A 248 -14.14 -3.95 -0.65
CA VAL A 248 -12.93 -3.27 -0.16
C VAL A 248 -11.93 -4.29 0.35
N ILE A 249 -12.41 -5.26 1.13
CA ILE A 249 -11.59 -6.30 1.76
C ILE A 249 -12.14 -7.68 1.38
N LEU A 250 -11.25 -8.57 0.93
CA LEU A 250 -11.53 -9.99 0.76
C LEU A 250 -10.70 -10.81 1.76
N VAL A 251 -11.37 -11.73 2.46
CA VAL A 251 -10.74 -12.78 3.25
C VAL A 251 -11.03 -14.10 2.55
N ASP A 252 -10.06 -14.59 1.77
CA ASP A 252 -10.29 -15.69 0.84
C ASP A 252 -9.84 -17.06 1.37
N GLY A 253 -10.83 -17.86 1.76
CA GLY A 253 -10.69 -19.27 2.05
C GLY A 253 -10.64 -19.62 3.53
N ALA A 254 -10.60 -20.93 3.80
CA ALA A 254 -10.36 -21.43 5.15
C ALA A 254 -8.92 -21.13 5.57
N ASN A 255 -8.71 -20.79 6.84
CA ASN A 255 -7.42 -20.33 7.37
C ASN A 255 -6.85 -19.12 6.60
N ALA A 256 -7.67 -18.24 6.03
CA ALA A 256 -7.16 -17.06 5.31
C ALA A 256 -6.47 -16.05 6.25
N VAL A 257 -6.94 -15.96 7.49
CA VAL A 257 -6.41 -15.05 8.53
C VAL A 257 -6.08 -15.84 9.80
N ASP A 258 -5.26 -15.27 10.67
CA ASP A 258 -5.00 -15.81 12.02
C ASP A 258 -5.07 -14.68 13.05
N ARG A 259 -5.84 -14.87 14.13
CA ARG A 259 -6.14 -13.84 15.13
C ARG A 259 -6.82 -12.62 14.49
N TYR A 260 -6.28 -11.40 14.63
CA TYR A 260 -6.94 -10.19 14.16
C TYR A 260 -6.29 -9.60 12.90
N GLN A 261 -7.08 -8.88 12.11
CA GLN A 261 -6.63 -7.78 11.27
C GLN A 261 -7.24 -6.49 11.81
N PHE A 262 -6.42 -5.49 12.12
CA PHE A 262 -6.86 -4.33 12.88
C PHE A 262 -6.86 -3.07 12.01
N PHE A 263 -8.01 -2.43 11.88
CA PHE A 263 -8.21 -1.18 11.16
C PHE A 263 -8.57 -0.10 12.17
N GLU A 264 -7.83 1.00 12.18
CA GLU A 264 -8.04 2.10 13.11
C GLU A 264 -8.09 3.43 12.39
N ARG A 265 -9.17 4.20 12.59
CA ARG A 265 -9.38 5.51 11.95
C ARG A 265 -9.27 5.46 10.41
N CYS A 266 -9.65 4.35 9.81
CA CYS A 266 -9.64 4.18 8.35
C CYS A 266 -10.91 4.74 7.70
N LEU A 267 -10.79 5.17 6.44
CA LEU A 267 -11.91 5.60 5.60
C LEU A 267 -12.13 4.58 4.48
N PHE A 268 -13.33 4.02 4.42
CA PHE A 268 -13.82 3.16 3.35
C PHE A 268 -14.81 3.96 2.50
N TYR A 269 -14.47 4.24 1.24
CA TYR A 269 -15.23 5.20 0.43
C TYR A 269 -15.51 4.67 -0.97
N ASN A 270 -16.79 4.49 -1.28
CA ASN A 270 -17.26 4.29 -2.64
C ASN A 270 -17.58 5.66 -3.27
N VAL A 271 -16.89 6.02 -4.36
CA VAL A 271 -16.87 7.39 -4.87
C VAL A 271 -18.17 7.83 -5.53
N ARG A 272 -18.51 9.13 -5.45
CA ARG A 272 -19.81 9.68 -5.90
C ARG A 272 -20.15 9.51 -7.38
N HIS A 273 -19.21 9.07 -8.21
CA HIS A 273 -19.50 8.75 -9.60
C HIS A 273 -20.07 7.33 -9.79
N SER A 274 -20.09 6.49 -8.76
CA SER A 274 -20.93 5.30 -8.75
C SER A 274 -22.40 5.72 -8.63
N GLY A 275 -23.23 5.24 -9.56
CA GLY A 275 -24.68 5.37 -9.47
C GLY A 275 -25.31 4.44 -8.42
N ALA A 276 -24.48 3.76 -7.63
CA ALA A 276 -24.89 2.71 -6.72
C ALA A 276 -24.09 2.67 -5.43
N ASP A 277 -24.78 2.25 -4.38
CA ASP A 277 -24.18 1.90 -3.11
C ASP A 277 -23.55 0.51 -3.21
N GLN A 278 -22.32 0.39 -2.71
CA GLN A 278 -21.63 -0.88 -2.58
C GLN A 278 -22.31 -1.70 -1.47
N ALA A 279 -22.39 -3.02 -1.61
CA ALA A 279 -23.07 -3.88 -0.64
C ALA A 279 -22.40 -3.83 0.73
N ALA A 280 -21.10 -4.16 0.80
CA ALA A 280 -20.38 -4.21 2.07
C ALA A 280 -18.90 -3.84 1.95
N VAL A 281 -18.26 -3.59 3.09
CA VAL A 281 -16.82 -3.34 3.19
C VAL A 281 -16.02 -4.62 2.94
N ALA A 282 -16.41 -5.73 3.56
CA ALA A 282 -15.65 -6.97 3.58
C ALA A 282 -16.48 -8.23 3.26
N THR A 283 -15.82 -9.26 2.75
CA THR A 283 -16.36 -10.62 2.62
C THR A 283 -15.41 -11.64 3.19
N PHE A 284 -15.95 -12.61 3.90
CA PHE A 284 -15.31 -13.87 4.23
C PHE A 284 -15.88 -14.97 3.33
N THR A 285 -15.04 -15.62 2.52
CA THR A 285 -15.52 -16.73 1.67
C THR A 285 -15.65 -18.05 2.44
N SER A 286 -15.26 -18.07 3.73
CA SER A 286 -15.37 -19.24 4.60
C SER A 286 -15.58 -18.84 6.06
N ALA A 287 -16.52 -19.52 6.74
CA ALA A 287 -16.69 -19.45 8.19
C ALA A 287 -15.49 -19.99 8.99
N ALA A 288 -14.58 -20.72 8.32
CA ALA A 288 -13.37 -21.30 8.91
C ALA A 288 -12.11 -20.47 8.61
N ALA A 289 -12.26 -19.15 8.42
CA ALA A 289 -11.11 -18.29 8.10
C ALA A 289 -10.09 -18.14 9.25
N ASN A 290 -10.47 -18.49 10.49
CA ASN A 290 -9.62 -18.57 11.70
C ASN A 290 -9.06 -17.25 12.26
N GLY A 291 -9.78 -16.16 12.01
CA GLY A 291 -9.51 -14.85 12.58
C GLY A 291 -10.63 -13.85 12.29
N ASP A 292 -10.40 -12.63 12.76
CA ASP A 292 -11.39 -11.56 12.84
C ASP A 292 -10.88 -10.28 12.15
N LEU A 293 -11.80 -9.51 11.56
CA LEU A 293 -11.53 -8.12 11.21
C LEU A 293 -12.05 -7.22 12.33
N ILE A 294 -11.22 -6.30 12.81
CA ILE A 294 -11.58 -5.36 13.86
C ILE A 294 -11.46 -3.94 13.31
N PHE A 295 -12.57 -3.20 13.30
CA PHE A 295 -12.66 -1.82 12.84
C PHE A 295 -12.90 -0.90 14.03
N LYS A 296 -11.92 -0.07 14.36
CA LYS A 296 -12.02 0.91 15.44
C LYS A 296 -12.04 2.32 14.87
N ASP A 297 -13.06 3.10 15.21
CA ASP A 297 -13.20 4.50 14.78
C ASP A 297 -13.12 4.67 13.24
N CYS A 298 -13.55 3.65 12.50
CA CYS A 298 -13.53 3.66 11.05
C CYS A 298 -14.83 4.22 10.47
N THR A 299 -14.74 4.85 9.31
CA THR A 299 -15.89 5.42 8.60
C THR A 299 -16.11 4.70 7.28
N ARG A 300 -17.36 4.32 7.00
CA ARG A 300 -17.80 3.86 5.67
C ARG A 300 -18.72 4.90 5.05
N ILE A 301 -18.52 5.21 3.76
CA ILE A 301 -19.34 6.17 3.00
C ILE A 301 -19.78 5.50 1.71
N ARG A 302 -21.11 5.45 1.47
CA ARG A 302 -21.75 4.82 0.29
C ARG A 302 -21.48 3.32 0.16
N ILE A 303 -21.39 2.67 1.31
CA ILE A 303 -21.28 1.23 1.49
C ILE A 303 -22.34 0.84 2.50
N THR A 304 -23.20 -0.13 2.16
CA THR A 304 -24.45 -0.42 2.89
C THR A 304 -24.23 -1.20 4.18
N ASP A 305 -23.22 -2.06 4.23
CA ASP A 305 -22.89 -2.88 5.41
C ASP A 305 -21.37 -3.04 5.63
N TRP A 306 -20.98 -3.68 6.73
CA TRP A 306 -19.61 -4.07 7.02
C TRP A 306 -19.24 -5.43 6.42
N GLY A 307 -20.13 -6.43 6.48
CA GLY A 307 -19.97 -7.74 5.86
C GLY A 307 -21.06 -8.05 4.84
N THR A 308 -20.75 -8.89 3.84
CA THR A 308 -21.71 -9.24 2.77
C THR A 308 -22.81 -10.21 3.17
N ASP A 309 -22.58 -11.01 4.21
CA ASP A 309 -23.50 -12.04 4.67
C ASP A 309 -23.31 -12.37 6.16
N ALA A 310 -24.13 -13.30 6.69
CA ALA A 310 -24.06 -13.73 8.08
C ALA A 310 -22.71 -14.36 8.44
N THR A 311 -22.06 -15.05 7.50
CA THR A 311 -20.72 -15.62 7.68
C THR A 311 -19.69 -14.51 7.93
N SER A 312 -19.70 -13.50 7.05
CA SER A 312 -18.80 -12.36 7.14
C SER A 312 -19.05 -11.54 8.40
N ASN A 313 -20.32 -11.23 8.70
CA ASN A 313 -20.69 -10.44 9.87
C ASN A 313 -20.35 -11.14 11.19
N ALA A 314 -20.33 -12.47 11.24
CA ALA A 314 -19.94 -13.21 12.44
C ALA A 314 -18.44 -13.08 12.79
N GLN A 315 -17.61 -12.59 11.87
CA GLN A 315 -16.15 -12.48 12.00
C GLN A 315 -15.67 -11.01 11.93
N ILE A 316 -16.60 -10.06 12.03
CA ILE A 316 -16.32 -8.62 11.97
C ILE A 316 -16.74 -7.96 13.29
N PHE A 317 -15.86 -7.14 13.84
CA PHE A 317 -16.10 -6.38 15.06
C PHE A 317 -15.90 -4.89 14.80
N VAL A 318 -16.92 -4.08 15.08
CA VAL A 318 -16.89 -2.64 14.85
C VAL A 318 -16.95 -1.89 16.20
N GLY A 319 -15.84 -1.25 16.58
CA GLY A 319 -15.72 -0.43 17.77
C GLY A 319 -16.01 1.05 17.48
N GLY A 320 -16.77 1.70 18.37
CA GLY A 320 -17.15 3.11 18.27
C GLY A 320 -18.59 3.35 17.78
N ALA A 321 -19.36 2.29 17.48
CA ALA A 321 -20.80 2.41 17.29
C ALA A 321 -21.46 2.86 18.60
N SER A 322 -22.13 4.02 18.58
CA SER A 322 -22.88 4.49 19.75
C SER A 322 -24.04 3.51 20.03
N ALA A 323 -24.18 3.10 21.29
CA ALA A 323 -25.31 2.29 21.74
C ALA A 323 -26.61 3.07 21.50
N GLY A 324 -27.28 2.83 20.37
CA GLY A 324 -28.50 3.54 19.99
C GLY A 324 -28.66 3.87 18.50
N SER A 325 -27.65 3.63 17.65
CA SER A 325 -27.83 3.71 16.20
C SER A 325 -28.55 2.45 15.69
N THR A 326 -29.88 2.49 15.63
CA THR A 326 -30.63 1.53 14.82
C THR A 326 -30.30 1.78 13.35
N ASN A 327 -29.39 0.98 12.79
CA ASN A 327 -29.55 0.28 11.51
C ASN A 327 -28.29 -0.52 11.20
N HIS A 328 -28.52 -1.77 10.79
CA HIS A 328 -27.59 -2.79 10.25
C HIS A 328 -27.16 -3.90 11.23
N ALA A 329 -27.48 -5.12 10.83
CA ALA A 329 -27.21 -6.36 11.55
C ALA A 329 -25.70 -6.66 11.47
N GLY A 330 -24.96 -6.27 12.50
CA GLY A 330 -23.50 -6.41 12.56
C GLY A 330 -22.88 -5.65 13.73
N ASP A 331 -23.58 -4.64 14.27
CA ASP A 331 -23.12 -3.83 15.41
C ASP A 331 -23.30 -4.52 16.79
N ASP A 332 -23.73 -5.79 16.83
CA ASP A 332 -24.35 -6.41 18.01
C ASP A 332 -23.42 -7.29 18.89
N VAL A 333 -22.10 -7.07 18.87
CA VAL A 333 -21.21 -7.71 19.87
C VAL A 333 -21.23 -6.92 21.17
N GLY A 334 -22.41 -6.92 21.82
CA GLY A 334 -22.65 -6.34 23.13
C GLY A 334 -23.95 -6.79 23.81
N ARG A 335 -24.79 -7.62 23.15
CA ARG A 335 -26.09 -8.07 23.72
C ARG A 335 -26.03 -9.42 24.43
N GLY A 336 -25.03 -9.63 25.26
CA GLY A 336 -24.92 -10.83 26.10
C GLY A 336 -24.42 -10.53 27.50
N ILE A 337 -25.21 -9.82 28.35
CA ILE A 337 -25.14 -9.91 29.83
C ILE A 337 -26.24 -9.13 30.61
N VAL A 338 -27.29 -8.58 29.98
CA VAL A 338 -28.40 -7.95 30.74
C VAL A 338 -29.76 -8.51 30.33
N ALA A 339 -29.96 -9.81 30.57
CA ALA A 339 -31.27 -10.43 30.63
C ALA A 339 -31.27 -11.53 31.72
N ALA A 340 -30.86 -11.15 32.93
CA ALA A 340 -31.05 -11.93 34.15
C ALA A 340 -31.12 -10.96 35.34
N ALA A 341 -32.06 -10.02 35.28
CA ALA A 341 -32.50 -9.21 36.42
C ALA A 341 -33.92 -8.71 36.14
N SER A 342 -34.86 -9.65 36.17
CA SER A 342 -36.27 -9.42 36.50
C SER A 342 -36.70 -10.54 37.43
#